data_AF-A0A6J8BF92-F1
#
_entry.id   AF-A0A6J8BF92-F1
#
_cell.length_a   1.000
_cell.length_b   1.000
_cell.length_c   1.000
_cell.angle_alpha   90.00
_cell.angle_beta   90.00
_cell.angle_gamma   90.00
#
_symmetry.space_group_name_H-M   'P 1'
#
loop_
_entity.id
_entity.type
_entity.pdbx_description
1 polymer ?
#
loop_
_entity_poly.entity_id
_entity_poly.type
_entity_poly.pdbx_seq_one_letter_code
_entity_poly.pdbx_strand_id
1 'polypeptide(L)'
;MVVNTGDGKYALQWMSYMSTINYGITYMWFFGLRKGVTNPAVFNIPAPCQRSEGYVNEINIQATNIIVVNFTIMAAYWYSCLIFAIFINEGIACCFPEKGEGYFRFTNKKGAGPVSSGWYKFSSDTTIEKAYYNGKMYNGEMHDVHILFDYRNDKLYNVTDGLCIVFNLSKPLVKCIPEEAELEVSSYLGTGNDTVKVDIYFVKFQNWYVTLTVEKTSCAVLTETDFSTDEVQYSHFFGLTLDVRNFTVFDIPAACLQNTSRTKEEASRRFTSHPVKL
;
A
#
# COMPACT_ATOMS: atom_id res chain seq x y z
N MET A 1 19.65 -0.07 13.22
CA MET A 1 20.87 0.76 13.06
C MET A 1 20.45 2.22 13.13
N VAL A 2 21.18 3.06 13.88
CA VAL A 2 20.91 4.51 13.99
C VAL A 2 21.74 5.23 12.92
N VAL A 3 21.10 5.97 12.03
CA VAL A 3 21.75 6.77 10.98
C VAL A 3 21.52 8.24 11.27
N ASN A 4 22.58 9.05 11.29
CA ASN A 4 22.52 10.50 11.44
C ASN A 4 22.22 11.12 10.06
N THR A 5 21.16 11.92 9.94
CA THR A 5 20.70 12.45 8.65
C THR A 5 21.27 13.84 8.31
N GLY A 6 22.27 14.33 9.06
CA GLY A 6 23.00 15.56 8.73
C GLY A 6 22.53 16.82 9.47
N ASP A 7 21.35 16.81 10.09
CA ASP A 7 20.74 18.01 10.73
C ASP A 7 20.54 17.85 12.25
N GLY A 8 21.26 16.94 12.88
CA GLY A 8 20.99 16.52 14.27
C GLY A 8 19.72 15.67 14.43
N LYS A 9 19.12 15.24 13.30
CA LYS A 9 18.02 14.28 13.23
C LYS A 9 18.58 12.88 12.97
N TYR A 10 17.92 11.87 13.53
CA TYR A 10 18.33 10.49 13.39
C TYR A 10 17.20 9.68 12.75
N ALA A 11 17.55 8.78 11.84
CA ALA A 11 16.66 7.75 11.34
C ALA A 11 17.09 6.42 11.97
N LEU A 12 16.19 5.76 12.68
CA LEU A 12 16.42 4.42 13.20
C LEU A 12 15.65 3.44 12.33
N GLN A 13 16.35 2.70 11.48
CA GLN A 13 15.78 1.49 10.89
C GLN A 13 16.04 0.34 11.86
N TRP A 14 14.98 -0.14 12.49
CA TRP A 14 15.04 -1.32 13.34
C TRP A 14 14.42 -2.49 12.56
N MET A 15 15.28 -3.39 12.08
CA MET A 15 14.86 -4.73 11.70
C MET A 15 14.87 -5.56 12.97
N SER A 16 13.70 -5.92 13.48
CA SER A 16 13.60 -6.89 14.56
C SER A 16 14.14 -8.23 14.05
N TYR A 17 15.24 -8.71 14.64
CA TYR A 17 15.75 -10.04 14.37
C TYR A 17 14.84 -11.10 15.00
N MET A 18 14.67 -12.20 14.28
CA MET A 18 13.59 -13.18 14.43
C MET A 18 13.77 -14.07 15.68
N SER A 19 12.69 -14.28 16.42
CA SER A 19 12.50 -15.44 17.30
C SER A 19 11.53 -16.39 16.61
N THR A 20 11.82 -17.69 16.60
CA THR A 20 11.22 -18.74 15.76
C THR A 20 9.78 -19.13 16.11
N ILE A 21 9.04 -18.32 16.87
CA ILE A 21 7.73 -18.70 17.37
C ILE A 21 6.76 -17.51 17.23
N ASN A 22 5.83 -17.64 16.27
CA ASN A 22 4.73 -16.71 15.90
C ASN A 22 5.03 -15.65 14.83
N TYR A 23 4.39 -15.84 13.67
CA TYR A 23 4.56 -15.06 12.43
C TYR A 23 3.73 -13.78 12.45
N GLY A 24 4.28 -12.71 13.01
CA GLY A 24 3.82 -11.34 12.79
C GLY A 24 4.97 -10.50 12.25
N ILE A 25 4.92 -10.10 10.98
CA ILE A 25 5.81 -9.06 10.46
C ILE A 25 5.05 -7.73 10.61
N THR A 26 5.67 -6.81 11.34
CA THR A 26 5.22 -5.43 11.50
C THR A 26 6.35 -4.53 11.04
N TYR A 27 6.07 -3.67 10.07
CA TYR A 27 7.00 -2.60 9.69
C TYR A 27 6.64 -1.37 10.49
N MET A 28 7.61 -0.81 11.20
CA MET A 28 7.47 0.45 11.93
C MET A 28 8.47 1.45 11.38
N TRP A 29 7.96 2.64 11.06
CA TRP A 29 8.75 3.75 10.58
C TRP A 29 8.78 4.81 11.67
N PHE A 30 9.98 5.31 11.99
CA PHE A 30 10.16 6.39 12.97
C PHE A 30 10.66 7.64 12.25
N PHE A 31 9.98 8.75 12.48
CA PHE A 31 10.36 10.06 11.97
C PHE A 31 10.54 11.03 13.14
N GLY A 32 11.37 12.07 12.97
CA GLY A 32 11.52 13.14 13.96
C GLY A 32 12.28 12.77 15.25
N LEU A 33 13.11 11.71 15.24
CA LEU A 33 13.90 11.34 16.41
C LEU A 33 14.92 12.43 16.77
N ARG A 34 14.92 12.84 18.04
CA ARG A 34 15.90 13.76 18.63
C ARG A 34 16.82 12.99 19.58
N LYS A 35 18.08 13.41 19.69
CA LYS A 35 19.03 12.79 20.64
C LYS A 35 18.70 13.23 22.07
N GLY A 36 18.53 12.24 22.95
CA GLY A 36 18.19 12.47 24.35
C GLY A 36 16.69 12.63 24.59
N VAL A 37 16.29 12.61 25.86
CA VAL A 37 14.89 12.83 26.27
C VAL A 37 14.77 14.29 26.69
N THR A 38 14.05 15.09 25.90
CA THR A 38 13.86 16.53 26.18
C THR A 38 12.96 16.79 27.39
N ASN A 39 12.11 15.83 27.76
CA ASN A 39 11.25 15.90 28.94
C ASN A 39 11.19 14.54 29.64
N PRO A 40 12.00 14.25 30.67
CA PRO A 40 11.96 12.98 31.39
C PRO A 40 10.68 12.80 32.22
N ALA A 41 9.91 13.87 32.49
CA ALA A 41 8.65 13.77 33.23
C ALA A 41 7.57 13.00 32.47
N VAL A 42 7.73 12.74 31.17
CA VAL A 42 6.85 11.84 30.41
C VAL A 42 6.88 10.40 30.92
N PHE A 43 7.92 10.03 31.69
CA PHE A 43 8.01 8.73 32.35
C PHE A 43 7.42 8.73 33.76
N ASN A 44 7.04 9.90 34.30
CA ASN A 44 6.37 9.96 35.60
C ASN A 44 4.93 9.47 35.42
N ILE A 45 4.56 8.47 36.23
CA ILE A 45 3.18 8.03 36.32
C ILE A 45 2.37 9.19 36.90
N PRO A 46 1.35 9.71 36.19
CA PRO A 46 0.50 10.76 36.71
C PRO A 46 -0.09 10.34 38.06
N ALA A 47 -0.24 11.28 39.01
CA ALA A 47 -0.83 11.03 40.32
C ALA A 47 -2.13 10.17 40.31
N PRO A 48 -3.09 10.35 39.37
CA PRO A 48 -4.28 9.49 39.30
C PRO A 48 -4.03 8.06 38.81
N CYS A 49 -2.86 7.78 38.22
CA CYS A 49 -2.45 6.46 37.75
C CYS A 49 -1.50 5.76 38.74
N GLN A 50 -1.06 6.46 39.79
CA GLN A 50 -0.36 5.84 40.91
C GLN A 50 -1.39 4.99 41.65
N ARG A 51 -1.41 3.68 41.37
CA ARG A 51 -2.34 2.75 42.00
C ARG A 51 -2.24 2.87 43.51
N SER A 52 -3.33 3.27 44.17
CA SER A 52 -3.63 2.75 45.50
C SER A 52 -3.93 1.26 45.36
N GLU A 53 -3.43 0.43 46.26
CA GLU A 53 -3.86 -0.97 46.39
C GLU A 53 -5.37 -1.00 46.63
N GLY A 54 -6.18 -1.11 45.57
CA GLY A 54 -7.63 -0.99 45.68
C GLY A 54 -8.34 -1.13 44.33
N TYR A 55 -9.43 -1.90 44.35
CA TYR A 55 -10.25 -2.30 43.20
C TYR A 55 -10.71 -1.14 42.31
N VAL A 56 -10.70 -1.40 41.00
CA VAL A 56 -11.19 -0.49 39.96
C VAL A 56 -12.71 -0.52 39.95
N ASN A 57 -13.34 0.63 40.23
CA ASN A 57 -14.69 0.93 39.77
C ASN A 57 -14.67 2.17 38.88
N GLU A 58 -15.53 2.10 37.86
CA GLU A 58 -15.77 2.96 36.70
C GLU A 58 -15.36 4.44 36.80
N ILE A 59 -14.71 4.95 35.74
CA ILE A 59 -14.48 6.38 35.55
C ILE A 59 -15.35 6.87 34.38
N ASN A 60 -16.26 7.78 34.71
CA ASN A 60 -17.06 8.62 33.83
C ASN A 60 -16.25 9.88 33.49
N ILE A 61 -16.02 10.18 32.21
CA ILE A 61 -15.19 11.31 31.77
C ILE A 61 -16.08 12.44 31.27
N GLN A 62 -16.15 13.55 32.03
CA GLN A 62 -16.58 14.85 31.51
C GLN A 62 -15.37 15.71 31.17
N ALA A 63 -15.35 16.22 29.94
CA ALA A 63 -14.32 17.11 29.42
C ALA A 63 -14.67 18.58 29.69
N THR A 64 -13.69 19.40 30.08
CA THR A 64 -13.73 20.86 29.89
C THR A 64 -12.34 21.47 30.04
N ASN A 65 -11.81 22.04 28.96
CA ASN A 65 -11.51 23.48 28.81
C ASN A 65 -10.50 23.73 27.68
N ILE A 66 -10.90 24.58 26.73
CA ILE A 66 -10.13 25.06 25.58
C ILE A 66 -9.60 26.46 25.94
N ILE A 67 -8.32 26.71 25.69
CA ILE A 67 -7.69 28.03 25.75
C ILE A 67 -7.76 28.66 24.36
N VAL A 68 -8.37 29.84 24.26
CA VAL A 68 -8.38 30.71 23.07
C VAL A 68 -7.16 31.62 23.13
N VAL A 69 -6.35 31.64 22.08
CA VAL A 69 -5.31 32.66 21.87
C VAL A 69 -5.66 33.46 20.62
N ASN A 70 -5.92 34.75 20.82
CA ASN A 70 -6.11 35.76 19.78
C ASN A 70 -4.77 36.20 19.20
N PHE A 71 -4.69 36.33 17.88
CA PHE A 71 -3.62 37.07 17.19
C PHE A 71 -4.23 37.92 16.06
N THR A 72 -4.14 39.23 16.21
CA THR A 72 -4.39 40.21 15.15
C THR A 72 -3.28 41.24 15.18
N ILE A 73 -2.66 41.50 14.03
CA ILE A 73 -2.62 42.82 13.34
C ILE A 73 -1.57 42.84 12.20
N MET A 74 -2.11 43.04 10.99
CA MET A 74 -1.68 43.85 9.82
C MET A 74 -0.32 43.59 9.13
N ALA A 75 -0.27 43.28 7.83
CA ALA A 75 -0.75 44.01 6.64
C ALA A 75 0.06 45.28 6.31
N ALA A 76 1.19 45.08 5.62
CA ALA A 76 1.77 46.02 4.65
C ALA A 76 2.87 45.28 3.87
N TYR A 77 2.60 44.80 2.66
CA TYR A 77 3.54 44.59 1.54
C TYR A 77 2.74 43.97 0.37
N TRP A 78 2.00 44.83 -0.33
CA TRP A 78 1.47 44.56 -1.65
C TRP A 78 2.27 45.42 -2.64
N TYR A 79 2.53 44.88 -3.83
CA TYR A 79 3.16 45.51 -5.00
C TYR A 79 4.69 45.42 -5.15
N SER A 80 5.20 44.18 -5.25
CA SER A 80 6.18 43.79 -6.28
C SER A 80 5.84 42.39 -6.80
N CYS A 81 4.69 42.18 -7.43
CA CYS A 81 4.59 42.20 -8.88
C CYS A 81 5.79 41.55 -9.63
N LEU A 82 5.55 40.30 -10.03
CA LEU A 82 5.30 40.00 -11.44
C LEU A 82 6.46 39.60 -12.38
N ILE A 83 7.58 39.05 -11.86
CA ILE A 83 8.51 38.24 -12.71
C ILE A 83 8.96 36.94 -12.02
N PHE A 84 8.10 36.35 -11.18
CA PHE A 84 8.27 34.95 -10.74
C PHE A 84 6.92 34.21 -10.81
N ALA A 85 6.15 34.47 -11.86
CA ALA A 85 5.25 33.45 -12.40
C ALA A 85 6.09 32.45 -13.23
N ILE A 86 7.18 31.95 -12.66
CA ILE A 86 7.88 30.79 -13.22
C ILE A 86 7.00 29.62 -12.84
N PHE A 87 6.19 29.18 -13.80
CA PHE A 87 5.63 27.84 -13.92
C PHE A 87 5.74 27.04 -12.63
N ILE A 88 4.86 27.34 -11.67
CA ILE A 88 4.51 26.34 -10.68
C ILE A 88 3.76 25.31 -11.52
N ASN A 89 4.51 24.36 -12.10
CA ASN A 89 3.95 23.05 -12.40
C ASN A 89 3.54 22.51 -11.04
N GLU A 90 2.39 22.96 -10.56
CA GLU A 90 1.65 22.28 -9.52
C GLU A 90 1.58 20.84 -10.01
N GLY A 91 2.33 19.99 -9.29
CA GLY A 91 2.92 18.79 -9.84
C GLY A 91 1.85 17.89 -10.43
N ILE A 92 1.85 17.79 -11.76
CA ILE A 92 1.07 16.77 -12.45
C ILE A 92 1.52 15.44 -11.85
N ALA A 93 0.58 14.76 -11.21
CA ALA A 93 0.80 13.46 -10.61
C ALA A 93 1.41 12.53 -11.68
N CYS A 94 2.46 11.79 -11.33
CA CYS A 94 3.23 11.06 -12.33
C CYS A 94 2.42 9.89 -12.92
N CYS A 95 2.78 9.47 -14.13
CA CYS A 95 2.17 8.30 -14.78
C CYS A 95 3.06 7.06 -14.64
N PHE A 96 2.43 5.92 -14.38
CA PHE A 96 3.13 4.64 -14.28
C PHE A 96 3.81 4.30 -15.61
N PRO A 97 4.91 3.53 -15.60
CA PRO A 97 5.52 3.04 -16.83
C PRO A 97 4.49 2.34 -17.74
N GLU A 98 4.52 2.63 -19.04
CA GLU A 98 3.61 2.01 -20.00
C GLU A 98 3.78 0.49 -20.05
N LYS A 99 5.01 0.02 -19.82
CA LYS A 99 5.36 -1.39 -19.79
C LYS A 99 6.16 -1.70 -18.54
N GLY A 100 6.00 -2.92 -18.05
CA GLY A 100 6.95 -3.44 -17.09
C GLY A 100 6.73 -4.89 -16.73
N GLU A 101 7.81 -5.50 -16.26
CA GLU A 101 7.80 -6.80 -15.60
C GLU A 101 8.45 -6.68 -14.22
N GLY A 102 8.02 -7.52 -13.31
CA GLY A 102 8.70 -7.69 -12.04
C GLY A 102 8.04 -8.78 -11.21
N TYR A 103 8.20 -8.64 -9.91
CA TYR A 103 7.58 -9.50 -8.92
C TYR A 103 6.80 -8.64 -7.95
N PHE A 104 5.68 -9.15 -7.48
CA PHE A 104 4.98 -8.55 -6.35
C PHE A 104 4.64 -9.61 -5.31
N ARG A 105 4.81 -9.24 -4.05
CA ARG A 105 4.39 -10.03 -2.90
C ARG A 105 3.23 -9.32 -2.23
N PHE A 106 2.20 -10.07 -1.87
CA PHE A 106 1.07 -9.50 -1.14
C PHE A 106 0.80 -10.24 0.16
N THR A 107 0.14 -9.55 1.09
CA THR A 107 -0.37 -10.12 2.33
C THR A 107 -1.66 -9.41 2.70
N ASN A 108 -2.74 -10.17 2.82
CA ASN A 108 -4.04 -9.66 3.27
C ASN A 108 -4.22 -10.03 4.74
N LYS A 109 -4.67 -9.07 5.54
CA LYS A 109 -5.01 -9.25 6.94
C LYS A 109 -6.46 -8.84 7.17
N LYS A 110 -7.20 -9.68 7.89
CA LYS A 110 -8.56 -9.40 8.38
C LYS A 110 -8.58 -9.66 9.88
N GLY A 111 -8.81 -8.63 10.68
CA GLY A 111 -8.65 -8.73 12.13
C GLY A 111 -7.21 -9.07 12.55
N ALA A 112 -7.04 -10.07 13.43
CA ALA A 112 -5.77 -10.37 14.10
C ALA A 112 -4.79 -11.27 13.31
N GLY A 113 -5.17 -11.80 12.14
CA GLY A 113 -4.36 -12.77 11.40
C GLY A 113 -4.28 -12.50 9.88
N PRO A 114 -3.25 -13.03 9.20
CA PRO A 114 -3.22 -13.05 7.74
C PRO A 114 -4.30 -13.98 7.21
N VAL A 115 -5.13 -13.49 6.30
CA VAL A 115 -6.13 -14.31 5.59
C VAL A 115 -5.48 -15.02 4.43
N SER A 116 -4.68 -14.30 3.66
CA SER A 116 -3.98 -14.84 2.50
C SER A 116 -2.66 -14.12 2.27
N SER A 117 -1.74 -14.78 1.60
CA SER A 117 -0.50 -14.17 1.15
C SER A 117 0.01 -14.87 -0.09
N GLY A 118 0.88 -14.24 -0.85
CA GLY A 118 1.44 -14.89 -2.02
C GLY A 118 2.47 -14.04 -2.71
N TRP A 119 2.99 -14.59 -3.78
CA TRP A 119 3.96 -13.92 -4.63
C TRP A 119 3.63 -14.25 -6.08
N TYR A 120 3.75 -13.24 -6.93
CA TYR A 120 3.54 -13.38 -8.36
C TYR A 120 4.69 -12.74 -9.11
N LYS A 121 5.04 -13.32 -10.24
CA LYS A 121 5.62 -12.56 -11.34
C LYS A 121 4.48 -11.77 -11.98
N PHE A 122 4.71 -10.51 -12.31
CA PHE A 122 3.77 -9.69 -13.06
C PHE A 122 4.37 -9.16 -14.37
N SER A 123 3.49 -8.92 -15.32
CA SER A 123 3.77 -8.27 -16.61
C SER A 123 2.63 -7.30 -16.90
N SER A 124 2.92 -6.07 -17.29
CA SER A 124 1.93 -5.05 -17.64
C SER A 124 2.31 -4.34 -18.92
N ASP A 125 1.33 -4.08 -19.77
CA ASP A 125 1.45 -3.23 -20.95
C ASP A 125 0.15 -2.42 -21.12
N THR A 126 0.22 -1.12 -20.81
CA THR A 126 -0.92 -0.19 -20.86
C THR A 126 -1.24 0.28 -22.29
N THR A 127 -0.38 -0.02 -23.27
CA THR A 127 -0.62 0.29 -24.69
C THR A 127 -1.55 -0.74 -25.33
N ILE A 128 -1.44 -2.01 -24.91
CA ILE A 128 -2.39 -3.08 -25.27
C ILE A 128 -3.48 -3.28 -24.22
N GLU A 129 -3.41 -2.53 -23.11
CA GLU A 129 -4.36 -2.52 -22.00
C GLU A 129 -4.51 -3.90 -21.34
N LYS A 130 -3.38 -4.53 -21.02
CA LYS A 130 -3.32 -5.83 -20.37
C LYS A 130 -2.35 -5.85 -19.19
N ALA A 131 -2.72 -6.59 -18.15
CA ALA A 131 -1.85 -6.94 -17.04
C ALA A 131 -1.99 -8.42 -16.71
N TYR A 132 -0.88 -9.09 -16.44
CA TYR A 132 -0.82 -10.52 -16.16
C TYR A 132 -0.04 -10.79 -14.88
N TYR A 133 -0.53 -11.73 -14.09
CA TYR A 133 0.07 -12.19 -12.85
C TYR A 133 0.14 -13.72 -12.86
N ASN A 134 1.27 -14.27 -12.44
CA ASN A 134 1.50 -15.72 -12.35
C ASN A 134 2.33 -16.02 -11.11
N GLY A 135 1.84 -16.89 -10.25
CA GLY A 135 2.57 -17.30 -9.08
C GLY A 135 1.74 -18.16 -8.15
N LYS A 136 2.03 -18.04 -6.86
CA LYS A 136 1.41 -18.88 -5.83
C LYS A 136 0.70 -18.04 -4.78
N MET A 137 -0.49 -18.48 -4.40
CA MET A 137 -1.28 -17.91 -3.31
C MET A 137 -1.46 -18.95 -2.20
N TYR A 138 -1.29 -18.50 -0.96
CA TYR A 138 -1.58 -19.25 0.24
C TYR A 138 -2.88 -18.73 0.88
N ASN A 139 -3.85 -19.60 1.09
CA ASN A 139 -5.09 -19.32 1.83
C ASN A 139 -5.48 -20.55 2.67
N GLY A 140 -4.55 -21.02 3.51
CA GLY A 140 -4.61 -22.31 4.19
C GLY A 140 -3.93 -23.44 3.41
N GLU A 141 -4.02 -23.40 2.08
CA GLU A 141 -3.26 -24.25 1.16
C GLU A 141 -2.58 -23.40 0.07
N MET A 142 -1.56 -23.97 -0.57
CA MET A 142 -0.84 -23.34 -1.67
C MET A 142 -1.52 -23.66 -3.00
N HIS A 143 -1.91 -22.63 -3.74
CA HIS A 143 -2.56 -22.74 -5.05
C HIS A 143 -1.70 -22.09 -6.14
N ASP A 144 -1.67 -22.69 -7.32
CA ASP A 144 -1.08 -22.06 -8.51
C ASP A 144 -2.13 -21.15 -9.15
N VAL A 145 -1.80 -19.87 -9.26
CA VAL A 145 -2.75 -18.82 -9.65
C VAL A 145 -2.20 -18.01 -10.83
N HIS A 146 -3.03 -17.87 -11.86
CA HIS A 146 -2.79 -17.00 -13.02
C HIS A 146 -3.94 -16.02 -13.17
N ILE A 147 -3.65 -14.73 -13.26
CA ILE A 147 -4.66 -13.69 -13.41
C ILE A 147 -4.30 -12.84 -14.63
N LEU A 148 -5.21 -12.75 -15.60
CA LEU A 148 -5.09 -11.86 -16.75
C LEU A 148 -6.21 -10.82 -16.70
N PHE A 149 -5.82 -9.56 -16.63
CA PHE A 149 -6.69 -8.39 -16.81
C PHE A 149 -6.61 -7.97 -18.27
N ASP A 150 -7.74 -8.05 -18.99
CA ASP A 150 -7.90 -7.61 -20.38
C ASP A 150 -8.90 -6.45 -20.40
N TYR A 151 -8.38 -5.24 -20.18
CA TYR A 151 -9.19 -4.03 -20.05
C TYR A 151 -9.86 -3.66 -21.37
N ARG A 152 -9.21 -3.95 -22.51
CA ARG A 152 -9.78 -3.73 -23.84
C ARG A 152 -11.07 -4.53 -24.07
N ASN A 153 -11.17 -5.72 -23.46
CA ASN A 153 -12.34 -6.59 -23.58
C ASN A 153 -13.22 -6.62 -22.32
N ASP A 154 -12.93 -5.79 -21.32
CA ASP A 154 -13.59 -5.75 -20.00
C ASP A 154 -13.63 -7.12 -19.29
N LYS A 155 -12.55 -7.93 -19.40
CA LYS A 155 -12.48 -9.28 -18.80
C LYS A 155 -11.34 -9.43 -17.80
N LEU A 156 -11.62 -10.19 -16.75
CA LEU A 156 -10.64 -10.76 -15.84
C LEU A 156 -10.71 -12.29 -15.95
N TYR A 157 -9.60 -12.91 -16.33
CA TYR A 157 -9.45 -14.36 -16.38
C TYR A 157 -8.64 -14.80 -15.17
N ASN A 158 -9.25 -15.56 -14.27
CA ASN A 158 -8.57 -16.12 -13.11
C ASN A 158 -8.50 -17.64 -13.25
N VAL A 159 -7.28 -18.18 -13.36
CA VAL A 159 -7.01 -19.61 -13.40
C VAL A 159 -6.39 -20.01 -12.07
N THR A 160 -7.07 -20.88 -11.33
CA THR A 160 -6.56 -21.46 -10.08
C THR A 160 -6.55 -22.97 -10.23
N ASP A 161 -5.38 -23.60 -10.07
CA ASP A 161 -5.18 -25.06 -10.18
C ASP A 161 -5.81 -25.65 -11.46
N GLY A 162 -5.62 -24.96 -12.58
CA GLY A 162 -6.14 -25.35 -13.90
C GLY A 162 -7.63 -25.05 -14.14
N LEU A 163 -8.38 -24.59 -13.14
CA LEU A 163 -9.77 -24.15 -13.30
C LEU A 163 -9.81 -22.66 -13.66
N CYS A 164 -10.42 -22.31 -14.79
CA CYS A 164 -10.63 -20.92 -15.18
C CYS A 164 -12.02 -20.40 -14.79
N ILE A 165 -12.05 -19.21 -14.19
CA ILE A 165 -13.25 -18.40 -13.95
C ILE A 165 -13.05 -17.04 -14.63
N VAL A 166 -14.08 -16.58 -15.34
CA VAL A 166 -14.06 -15.30 -16.05
C VAL A 166 -15.03 -14.32 -15.40
N PHE A 167 -14.54 -13.12 -15.08
CA PHE A 167 -15.31 -12.02 -14.53
C PHE A 167 -15.31 -10.83 -15.51
N ASN A 168 -16.30 -9.94 -15.36
CA ASN A 168 -16.22 -8.62 -15.99
C ASN A 168 -15.40 -7.70 -15.10
N LEU A 169 -14.58 -6.85 -15.71
CA LEU A 169 -13.89 -5.79 -14.98
C LEU A 169 -14.89 -4.71 -14.58
N SER A 170 -14.78 -4.24 -13.33
CA SER A 170 -15.63 -3.17 -12.80
C SER A 170 -14.90 -1.82 -12.69
N LYS A 171 -13.57 -1.83 -12.84
CA LYS A 171 -12.72 -0.65 -12.72
C LYS A 171 -11.91 -0.47 -14.01
N PRO A 172 -11.75 0.77 -14.49
CA PRO A 172 -10.91 1.06 -15.63
C PRO A 172 -9.43 0.88 -15.29
N LEU A 173 -8.59 0.80 -16.34
CA LEU A 173 -7.14 0.83 -16.18
C LEU A 173 -6.69 2.21 -15.68
N VAL A 174 -6.05 2.26 -14.52
CA VAL A 174 -5.44 3.48 -13.97
C VAL A 174 -4.00 3.57 -14.48
N LYS A 175 -3.70 4.61 -15.26
CA LYS A 175 -2.36 4.82 -15.88
C LYS A 175 -1.48 5.81 -15.13
N CYS A 176 -2.06 6.64 -14.29
CA CYS A 176 -1.35 7.67 -13.53
C CYS A 176 -1.86 7.72 -12.10
N ILE A 177 -1.04 8.32 -11.23
CA ILE A 177 -1.52 8.71 -9.91
C ILE A 177 -2.74 9.64 -10.11
N PRO A 178 -3.89 9.36 -9.47
CA PRO A 178 -5.09 10.17 -9.64
C PRO A 178 -4.84 11.64 -9.26
N GLU A 179 -5.52 12.57 -9.93
CA GLU A 179 -5.37 14.01 -9.65
C GLU A 179 -5.80 14.37 -8.23
N GLU A 180 -6.76 13.62 -7.67
CA GLU A 180 -7.25 13.76 -6.30
C GLU A 180 -6.32 13.14 -5.23
N ALA A 181 -5.20 12.52 -5.64
CA ALA A 181 -4.25 11.94 -4.70
C ALA A 181 -3.50 13.04 -3.93
N GLU A 182 -3.40 12.88 -2.62
CA GLU A 182 -2.64 13.78 -1.75
C GLU A 182 -1.19 13.30 -1.65
N LEU A 183 -0.22 14.17 -1.96
CA LEU A 183 1.19 13.89 -1.71
C LEU A 183 1.45 14.06 -0.20
N GLU A 184 1.61 12.94 0.50
CA GLU A 184 1.88 12.92 1.94
C GLU A 184 3.34 13.29 2.24
N VAL A 185 4.28 12.68 1.51
CA VAL A 185 5.71 12.87 1.77
C VAL A 185 6.57 12.53 0.56
N SER A 186 7.59 13.35 0.33
CA SER A 186 8.76 13.00 -0.51
C SER A 186 9.90 12.52 0.39
N SER A 187 10.46 11.36 0.10
CA SER A 187 11.47 10.70 0.94
C SER A 187 12.53 9.95 0.12
N TYR A 188 13.36 9.18 0.80
CA TYR A 188 14.37 8.29 0.23
C TYR A 188 14.21 6.90 0.82
N LEU A 189 14.37 5.87 -0.02
CA LEU A 189 14.54 4.47 0.40
C LEU A 189 15.99 4.05 0.15
N GLY A 190 16.56 3.24 1.05
CA GLY A 190 17.94 2.75 0.93
C GLY A 190 18.94 3.49 1.82
N THR A 191 20.23 3.23 1.63
CA THR A 191 21.30 3.83 2.45
C THR A 191 22.54 4.17 1.63
N GLY A 192 23.27 5.22 2.04
CA GLY A 192 24.49 5.65 1.36
C GLY A 192 24.25 6.08 -0.09
N ASN A 193 25.03 5.53 -1.02
CA ASN A 193 24.88 5.81 -2.45
C ASN A 193 23.77 4.99 -3.11
N ASP A 194 23.25 3.97 -2.42
CA ASP A 194 22.17 3.11 -2.90
C ASP A 194 20.83 3.62 -2.36
N THR A 195 20.49 4.85 -2.75
CA THR A 195 19.23 5.49 -2.37
C THR A 195 18.33 5.73 -3.58
N VAL A 196 17.03 5.56 -3.37
CA VAL A 196 15.98 5.77 -4.35
C VAL A 196 15.08 6.87 -3.81
N LYS A 197 14.87 7.93 -4.59
CA LYS A 197 13.91 9.00 -4.25
C LYS A 197 12.50 8.47 -4.45
N VAL A 198 11.64 8.69 -3.47
CA VAL A 198 10.25 8.22 -3.52
C VAL A 198 9.29 9.33 -3.14
N ASP A 199 8.10 9.27 -3.73
CA ASP A 199 6.95 10.05 -3.32
C ASP A 199 5.88 9.10 -2.80
N ILE A 200 5.24 9.47 -1.69
CA ILE A 200 4.17 8.69 -1.07
C ILE A 200 2.87 9.46 -1.22
N TYR A 201 1.91 8.83 -1.90
CA TYR A 201 0.59 9.37 -2.16
C TYR A 201 -0.45 8.66 -1.31
N PHE A 202 -1.43 9.43 -0.84
CA PHE A 202 -2.65 8.93 -0.23
C PHE A 202 -3.84 9.16 -1.17
N VAL A 203 -4.58 8.10 -1.44
CA VAL A 203 -5.72 8.14 -2.35
C VAL A 203 -6.96 7.63 -1.64
N LYS A 204 -8.05 8.40 -1.71
CA LYS A 204 -9.33 8.04 -1.10
C LYS A 204 -10.35 7.64 -2.17
N PHE A 205 -10.77 6.38 -2.16
CA PHE A 205 -11.80 5.86 -3.05
C PHE A 205 -13.00 5.36 -2.24
N GLN A 206 -14.04 6.20 -2.11
CA GLN A 206 -15.25 5.85 -1.35
C GLN A 206 -14.91 5.39 0.09
N ASN A 207 -15.08 4.11 0.38
CA ASN A 207 -14.80 3.46 1.68
C ASN A 207 -13.43 2.78 1.75
N TRP A 208 -12.58 3.01 0.75
CA TRP A 208 -11.25 2.43 0.61
C TRP A 208 -10.22 3.54 0.59
N TYR A 209 -9.08 3.28 1.20
CA TYR A 209 -7.93 4.17 1.19
C TYR A 209 -6.74 3.41 0.63
N VAL A 210 -5.94 4.06 -0.19
CA VAL A 210 -4.74 3.47 -0.79
C VAL A 210 -3.57 4.37 -0.49
N THR A 211 -2.49 3.80 0.05
CA THR A 211 -1.20 4.47 0.12
C THR A 211 -0.28 3.88 -0.94
N LEU A 212 0.21 4.73 -1.84
CA LEU A 212 1.12 4.36 -2.92
C LEU A 212 2.49 4.97 -2.66
N THR A 213 3.54 4.16 -2.63
CA THR A 213 4.92 4.66 -2.68
C THR A 213 5.48 4.40 -4.06
N VAL A 214 5.82 5.47 -4.78
CA VAL A 214 6.35 5.42 -6.13
C VAL A 214 7.76 5.97 -6.19
N GLU A 215 8.57 5.44 -7.11
CA GLU A 215 9.88 6.02 -7.42
C GLU A 215 9.70 7.34 -8.17
N LYS A 216 10.39 8.40 -7.71
CA LYS A 216 10.13 9.78 -8.14
C LYS A 216 10.39 10.04 -9.64
N THR A 217 11.31 9.30 -10.26
CA THR A 217 11.75 9.55 -11.64
C THR A 217 10.90 8.80 -12.66
N SER A 218 10.64 7.52 -12.42
CA SER A 218 9.95 6.58 -13.32
C SER A 218 8.48 6.41 -12.95
N CYS A 219 8.05 6.90 -11.79
CA CYS A 219 6.74 6.64 -11.20
C CYS A 219 6.45 5.15 -10.97
N ALA A 220 7.47 4.29 -10.95
CA ALA A 220 7.26 2.86 -10.72
C ALA A 220 6.77 2.62 -9.28
N VAL A 221 5.68 1.86 -9.12
CA VAL A 221 5.13 1.50 -7.80
C VAL A 221 6.11 0.57 -7.09
N LEU A 222 6.50 0.94 -5.88
CA LEU A 222 7.36 0.14 -5.01
C LEU A 222 6.55 -0.57 -3.92
N THR A 223 5.60 0.14 -3.33
CA THR A 223 4.65 -0.45 -2.37
C THR A 223 3.27 0.15 -2.54
N GLU A 224 2.27 -0.67 -2.30
CA GLU A 224 0.86 -0.29 -2.26
C GLU A 224 0.25 -0.87 -0.98
N THR A 225 -0.55 -0.07 -0.27
CA THR A 225 -1.30 -0.55 0.88
C THR A 225 -2.75 -0.13 0.74
N ASP A 226 -3.63 -1.11 0.64
CA ASP A 226 -5.07 -0.92 0.58
C ASP A 226 -5.65 -1.09 1.98
N PHE A 227 -6.44 -0.11 2.41
CA PHE A 227 -7.15 -0.13 3.67
C PHE A 227 -8.65 -0.07 3.41
N SER A 228 -9.38 -0.97 4.04
CA SER A 228 -10.83 -0.91 4.21
C SER A 228 -11.18 -0.99 5.70
N THR A 229 -12.46 -0.99 6.03
CA THR A 229 -12.93 -1.13 7.41
C THR A 229 -12.49 -2.44 8.07
N ASP A 230 -12.40 -3.51 7.29
CA ASP A 230 -12.23 -4.87 7.81
C ASP A 230 -10.94 -5.56 7.32
N GLU A 231 -10.33 -5.04 6.26
CA GLU A 231 -9.21 -5.67 5.58
C GLU A 231 -8.12 -4.66 5.25
N VAL A 232 -6.87 -5.10 5.42
CA VAL A 232 -5.68 -4.40 4.93
C VAL A 232 -4.88 -5.33 4.05
N GLN A 233 -4.56 -4.88 2.83
CA GLN A 233 -3.68 -5.58 1.91
C GLN A 233 -2.37 -4.78 1.77
N TYR A 234 -1.26 -5.48 1.96
CA TYR A 234 0.09 -4.93 1.72
C TYR A 234 0.65 -5.57 0.46
N SER A 235 1.05 -4.76 -0.51
CA SER A 235 1.65 -5.19 -1.77
C SER A 235 3.04 -4.56 -1.91
N HIS A 236 4.05 -5.38 -2.18
CA HIS A 236 5.44 -4.96 -2.37
C HIS A 236 5.94 -5.40 -3.74
N PHE A 237 6.49 -4.47 -4.51
CA PHE A 237 6.97 -4.69 -5.87
C PHE A 237 8.50 -4.65 -5.89
N PHE A 238 9.12 -5.58 -6.63
CA PHE A 238 10.58 -5.68 -6.72
C PHE A 238 11.02 -6.34 -8.04
N GLY A 239 12.30 -6.19 -8.39
CA GLY A 239 12.85 -6.72 -9.64
C GLY A 239 12.23 -6.08 -10.88
N LEU A 240 11.87 -4.81 -10.79
CA LEU A 240 11.17 -4.06 -11.82
C LEU A 240 12.04 -3.83 -13.06
N THR A 241 11.44 -4.00 -14.22
CA THR A 241 11.99 -3.64 -15.53
C THR A 241 10.95 -2.83 -16.30
N LEU A 242 11.38 -1.90 -17.15
CA LEU A 242 10.50 -0.99 -17.90
C LEU A 242 10.07 -1.55 -19.27
N ASP A 243 10.08 -2.88 -19.42
CA ASP A 243 9.70 -3.55 -20.66
C ASP A 243 9.09 -4.94 -20.38
N VAL A 244 8.39 -5.50 -21.36
CA VAL A 244 7.85 -6.86 -21.33
C VAL A 244 8.64 -7.75 -22.28
N ARG A 245 9.31 -8.76 -21.73
CA ARG A 245 10.22 -9.64 -22.48
C ARG A 245 9.47 -10.69 -23.29
N ASN A 246 8.32 -11.14 -22.79
CA ASN A 246 7.52 -12.15 -23.46
C ASN A 246 6.04 -11.73 -23.53
N PHE A 247 5.56 -11.35 -24.72
CA PHE A 247 4.18 -10.95 -24.93
C PHE A 247 3.17 -12.10 -24.91
N THR A 248 3.60 -13.37 -25.04
CA THR A 248 2.68 -14.52 -25.00
C THR A 248 2.05 -14.71 -23.62
N VAL A 249 2.58 -14.04 -22.57
CA VAL A 249 1.96 -14.04 -21.23
C VAL A 249 0.58 -13.37 -21.23
N PHE A 250 0.28 -12.57 -22.26
CA PHE A 250 -1.00 -11.87 -22.41
C PHE A 250 -2.04 -12.65 -23.24
N ASP A 251 -1.70 -13.86 -23.71
CA ASP A 251 -2.64 -14.75 -24.38
C ASP A 251 -3.68 -15.27 -23.37
N ILE A 252 -4.92 -15.42 -23.82
CA ILE A 252 -5.99 -15.98 -22.98
C ILE A 252 -5.59 -17.41 -22.60
N PRO A 253 -5.57 -17.78 -21.31
CA PRO A 253 -5.17 -19.12 -20.89
C PRO A 253 -6.04 -20.20 -21.55
N ALA A 254 -5.41 -21.30 -22.01
CA ALA A 254 -6.11 -22.38 -22.70
C ALA A 254 -7.29 -22.95 -21.89
N ALA A 255 -7.16 -23.02 -20.56
CA ALA A 255 -8.22 -23.45 -19.65
C ALA A 255 -9.50 -22.58 -19.74
N CYS A 256 -9.37 -21.32 -20.14
CA CYS A 256 -10.49 -20.39 -20.31
C CYS A 256 -11.19 -20.52 -21.67
N LEU A 257 -10.50 -21.07 -22.68
CA LEU A 257 -11.06 -21.27 -24.02
C LEU A 257 -12.04 -22.46 -24.07
N GLN A 258 -11.89 -23.42 -23.15
CA GLN A 258 -12.67 -24.66 -23.14
C GLN A 258 -14.00 -24.56 -22.39
N ASN A 259 -14.21 -23.51 -21.58
CA ASN A 259 -15.28 -23.44 -20.56
C ASN A 259 -16.39 -22.42 -20.83
N THR A 260 -16.64 -22.06 -22.09
CA THR A 260 -17.72 -21.09 -22.44
C THR A 260 -19.15 -21.53 -22.05
N SER A 261 -19.34 -22.74 -21.50
CA SER A 261 -20.67 -23.29 -21.18
C SER A 261 -20.90 -23.79 -19.74
N ARG A 262 -19.90 -23.79 -18.84
CA ARG A 262 -20.14 -24.14 -17.41
C ARG A 262 -20.53 -22.89 -16.63
N THR A 263 -21.83 -22.76 -16.36
CA THR A 263 -22.47 -21.64 -15.67
C THR A 263 -21.86 -21.38 -14.29
N LYS A 264 -21.86 -20.09 -13.91
CA LYS A 264 -21.34 -19.54 -12.63
C LYS A 264 -21.75 -20.31 -11.37
N GLU A 265 -22.83 -21.09 -11.41
CA GLU A 265 -23.31 -21.90 -10.28
C GLU A 265 -22.36 -23.02 -9.86
N GLU A 266 -21.71 -23.73 -10.80
CA GLU A 266 -20.84 -24.85 -10.43
C GLU A 266 -19.54 -24.38 -9.76
N ALA A 267 -19.00 -23.24 -10.21
CA ALA A 267 -17.84 -22.61 -9.59
C ALA A 267 -18.17 -22.09 -8.18
N SER A 268 -19.34 -21.46 -8.00
CA SER A 268 -19.78 -20.98 -6.68
C SER A 268 -19.96 -22.12 -5.68
N ARG A 269 -20.46 -23.30 -6.10
CA ARG A 269 -20.67 -24.45 -5.20
C ARG A 269 -19.36 -25.10 -4.74
N ARG A 270 -18.30 -25.09 -5.55
CA ARG A 270 -17.00 -25.67 -5.15
C ARG A 270 -16.24 -24.82 -4.14
N PHE A 271 -16.34 -23.49 -4.23
CA PHE A 271 -15.68 -22.61 -3.25
C PHE A 271 -16.38 -22.60 -1.88
N THR A 272 -17.68 -22.92 -1.82
CA THR A 272 -18.43 -22.97 -0.54
C THR A 272 -18.39 -24.32 0.17
N SER A 273 -17.92 -25.39 -0.48
CA SER A 273 -18.05 -26.75 0.07
C SER A 273 -16.92 -27.21 0.98
N HIS A 274 -15.89 -26.39 1.21
CA HIS A 274 -14.90 -26.64 2.27
C HIS A 274 -15.18 -25.67 3.42
N PRO A 275 -16.01 -26.05 4.41
CA PRO A 275 -16.07 -25.30 5.66
C PRO A 275 -14.68 -25.41 6.30
N VAL A 276 -13.93 -24.31 6.23
CA VAL A 276 -12.78 -24.09 7.09
C VAL A 276 -13.33 -24.17 8.52
N LYS A 277 -13.08 -25.29 9.20
CA LYS A 277 -13.29 -25.37 10.64
C LYS A 277 -12.29 -24.41 11.27
N LEU A 278 -12.79 -23.25 11.68
CA LEU A 278 -12.12 -22.32 12.59
C LEU A 278 -11.90 -22.96 13.95
#